data_AF-A0A396P0B2-F1
#
_entry.id   AF-A0A396P0B2-F1
#
_cell.length_a   1.000
_cell.length_b   1.000
_cell.length_c   1.000
_cell.angle_alpha   90.00
_cell.angle_beta   90.00
_cell.angle_gamma   90.00
#
_symmetry.space_group_name_H-M   'P 1'
#
loop_
_entity.id
_entity.type
_entity.pdbx_description
1 polymer ?
#
loop_
_entity_poly.entity_id
_entity_poly.type
_entity_poly.pdbx_seq_one_letter_code
_entity_poly.pdbx_strand_id
1 'polypeptide(L)'
;MNRLLFRQRLNHLREDALRFQNTLCAYETTDAVRYPENFERLSLDMARQAESIACSTRNIVSIFQMNGREQVQSCAAEAQGITVKEKSYGYEVILPHLMPKRNHRNHTVFLLEPLTYALKEFTAAHPICRLEYALIWFIYEYTEDTPIHCIRDYDNIETKEVLDIINSFFLLDDGGAFCELHYSTRRGNRNGTRVIISSDIGLVSCQKINGN
;
A
#
# COMPACT_ATOMS: atom_id res chain seq x y z
N MET A 1 -10.99 2.71 31.66
CA MET A 1 -10.35 3.58 30.64
C MET A 1 -9.41 4.57 31.34
N ASN A 2 -8.10 4.52 31.09
CA ASN A 2 -7.14 5.46 31.68
C ASN A 2 -7.24 6.84 30.98
N ARG A 3 -8.05 7.74 31.55
CA ARG A 3 -8.35 9.07 30.98
C ARG A 3 -7.12 9.95 30.80
N LEU A 4 -6.10 9.81 31.66
CA LEU A 4 -4.85 10.57 31.56
C LEU A 4 -4.03 10.12 30.35
N LEU A 5 -3.86 8.81 30.17
CA LEU A 5 -3.16 8.24 29.02
C LEU A 5 -3.86 8.60 27.69
N PHE A 6 -5.19 8.56 27.67
CA PHE A 6 -5.97 8.96 26.50
C PHE A 6 -5.72 10.43 26.11
N ARG A 7 -5.78 11.34 27.09
CA ARG A 7 -5.54 12.77 26.87
C ARG A 7 -4.10 13.06 26.42
N GLN A 8 -3.11 12.37 26.99
CA GLN A 8 -1.72 12.47 26.57
C GLN A 8 -1.53 12.08 25.09
N ARG A 9 -2.10 10.94 24.67
CA ARG A 9 -2.01 10.48 23.28
C ARG A 9 -2.72 11.42 22.30
N LEU A 10 -3.88 11.97 22.68
CA LEU A 10 -4.57 12.98 21.86
C LEU A 10 -3.77 14.28 21.73
N ASN A 11 -3.09 14.72 22.79
CA ASN A 11 -2.23 15.90 22.72
C ASN A 11 -1.06 15.69 21.77
N HIS A 12 -0.40 14.52 21.80
CA HIS A 12 0.65 14.19 20.84
C HIS A 12 0.14 14.14 19.41
N LEU A 13 -1.04 13.55 19.17
CA LEU A 13 -1.66 13.55 17.84
C LEU A 13 -1.91 14.98 17.33
N ARG A 14 -2.35 15.89 18.22
CA ARG A 14 -2.55 17.30 17.88
C ARG A 14 -1.24 18.00 17.53
N GLU A 15 -0.16 17.73 18.28
CA GLU A 15 1.18 18.26 17.99
C GLU A 15 1.70 17.77 16.64
N ASP A 16 1.52 16.48 16.33
CA ASP A 16 1.92 15.91 15.05
C ASP A 16 1.13 16.49 13.87
N ALA A 17 -0.18 16.71 14.04
CA ALA A 17 -1.01 17.36 13.03
C ALA A 17 -0.57 18.82 12.76
N LEU A 18 -0.21 19.58 13.80
CA LEU A 18 0.32 20.92 13.65
C LEU A 18 1.68 20.93 12.95
N ARG A 19 2.56 19.97 13.26
CA ARG A 19 3.84 19.80 12.56
C ARG A 19 3.63 19.49 11.09
N PHE A 20 2.69 18.60 10.77
CA PHE A 20 2.32 18.29 9.38
C PHE A 20 1.84 19.53 8.62
N GLN A 21 0.95 20.31 9.23
CA GLN A 21 0.48 21.57 8.64
C GLN A 21 1.64 22.53 8.36
N ASN A 22 2.57 22.68 9.30
CA ASN A 22 3.74 23.55 9.11
C ASN A 22 4.65 23.06 7.98
N THR A 23 4.90 21.75 7.89
CA THR A 23 5.69 21.16 6.78
C THR A 23 4.99 21.37 5.44
N LEU A 24 3.66 21.21 5.38
CA LEU A 24 2.86 21.44 4.17
C LEU A 24 2.99 22.90 3.69
N CYS A 25 2.84 23.88 4.59
CA CYS A 25 3.02 25.29 4.25
C CYS A 25 4.46 25.58 3.77
N ALA A 26 5.47 24.97 4.39
CA ALA A 26 6.86 25.12 3.97
C ALA A 26 7.11 24.51 2.59
N TYR A 27 6.52 23.35 2.30
CA TYR A 27 6.62 22.70 0.99
C TYR A 27 5.98 23.52 -0.12
N GLU A 28 4.77 24.06 0.12
CA GLU A 28 4.06 24.92 -0.84
C GLU A 28 4.85 26.19 -1.19
N THR A 29 5.57 26.75 -0.22
CA THR A 29 6.35 27.99 -0.41
C THR A 29 7.77 27.74 -0.91
N THR A 30 8.24 26.50 -0.95
CA THR A 30 9.61 26.16 -1.39
C THR A 30 9.68 26.08 -2.91
N ASP A 31 10.57 26.87 -3.49
CA ASP A 31 10.87 26.83 -4.93
C ASP A 31 11.67 25.56 -5.26
N ALA A 32 11.04 24.64 -6.02
CA ALA A 32 11.64 23.38 -6.43
C ALA A 32 12.84 23.53 -7.37
N VAL A 33 12.93 24.62 -8.14
CA VAL A 33 14.03 24.88 -9.08
C VAL A 33 15.23 25.44 -8.32
N ARG A 34 14.97 26.36 -7.39
CA ARG A 34 16.03 27.03 -6.63
C ARG A 34 16.57 26.18 -5.49
N TYR A 35 15.73 25.35 -4.88
CA TYR A 35 16.08 24.52 -3.71
C TYR A 35 15.58 23.07 -3.83
N PRO A 36 16.04 22.31 -4.84
CA PRO A 36 15.52 20.97 -5.15
C PRO A 36 15.67 19.98 -4.00
N GLU A 37 16.81 19.98 -3.30
CA GLU A 37 17.06 19.07 -2.17
C GLU A 37 16.12 19.34 -0.99
N ASN A 38 15.83 20.62 -0.70
CA ASN A 38 14.90 20.99 0.36
C ASN A 38 13.46 20.63 -0.01
N PHE A 39 13.09 20.82 -1.28
CA PHE A 39 11.80 20.45 -1.81
C PHE A 39 11.56 18.93 -1.68
N GLU A 40 12.52 18.12 -2.13
CA GLU A 40 12.45 16.67 -2.00
C GLU A 40 12.37 16.23 -0.53
N ARG A 41 13.23 16.77 0.34
CA ARG A 41 13.21 16.44 1.77
C ARG A 41 11.87 16.78 2.43
N LEU A 42 11.32 17.96 2.16
CA LEU A 42 10.01 18.36 2.70
C LEU A 42 8.89 17.45 2.20
N SER A 43 8.91 17.05 0.93
CA SER A 43 7.93 16.08 0.38
C SER A 43 7.96 14.75 1.12
N LEU A 44 9.16 14.24 1.42
CA LEU A 44 9.35 12.98 2.13
C LEU A 44 8.92 13.10 3.60
N ASP A 45 9.27 14.21 4.26
CA ASP A 45 8.88 14.49 5.63
C ASP A 45 7.35 14.59 5.75
N MET A 46 6.68 15.26 4.81
CA MET A 46 5.21 15.32 4.74
C MET A 46 4.58 13.95 4.62
N ALA A 47 5.03 13.14 3.65
CA ALA A 47 4.50 11.80 3.44
C ALA A 47 4.66 10.94 4.70
N ARG A 48 5.83 11.00 5.35
CA ARG A 48 6.10 10.27 6.59
C ARG A 48 5.20 10.73 7.75
N GLN A 49 4.99 12.04 7.89
CA GLN A 49 4.14 12.61 8.93
C GLN A 49 2.67 12.22 8.74
N ALA A 50 2.16 12.25 7.51
CA ALA A 50 0.80 11.83 7.19
C ALA A 50 0.55 10.37 7.60
N GLU A 51 1.48 9.46 7.27
CA GLU A 51 1.39 8.06 7.66
C GLU A 51 1.46 7.86 9.18
N SER A 52 2.37 8.59 9.85
CA SER A 52 2.48 8.55 11.32
C SER A 52 1.18 8.99 11.99
N ILE A 53 0.53 10.05 11.50
CA ILE A 53 -0.76 10.54 12.00
C ILE A 53 -1.85 9.49 11.80
N ALA A 54 -1.91 8.87 10.62
CA ALA A 54 -2.88 7.82 10.32
C ALA A 54 -2.72 6.62 11.27
N CYS A 55 -1.50 6.12 11.44
CA CYS A 55 -1.19 5.01 12.34
C CYS A 55 -1.46 5.34 13.82
N SER A 56 -1.03 6.52 14.28
CA SER A 56 -1.29 6.97 15.66
C SER A 56 -2.78 7.08 15.97
N THR A 57 -3.57 7.61 15.01
CA THR A 57 -5.03 7.72 15.15
C THR A 57 -5.68 6.34 15.27
N ARG A 58 -5.31 5.39 14.38
CA ARG A 58 -5.79 4.00 14.44
C ARG A 58 -5.48 3.33 15.77
N ASN A 59 -4.26 3.53 16.29
CA ASN A 59 -3.81 2.97 17.57
C ASN A 59 -4.62 3.53 18.76
N ILE A 60 -4.89 4.84 18.77
CA ILE A 60 -5.74 5.46 19.79
C ILE A 60 -7.13 4.80 19.77
N VAL A 61 -7.81 4.77 18.62
CA VAL A 61 -9.16 4.19 18.53
C VAL A 61 -9.17 2.70 18.95
N SER A 62 -8.18 1.93 18.49
CA SER A 62 -8.05 0.49 18.72
C SER A 62 -7.85 0.08 20.19
N ILE A 63 -7.26 0.94 21.02
CA ILE A 63 -7.01 0.63 22.44
C ILE A 63 -8.21 0.93 23.32
N PHE A 64 -9.04 1.90 22.91
CA PHE A 64 -10.11 2.42 23.77
C PHE A 64 -11.50 1.90 23.42
N GLN A 65 -11.66 1.07 22.37
CA GLN A 65 -12.91 0.42 21.98
C GLN A 65 -12.80 -1.12 21.97
N MET A 66 -13.75 -1.82 22.60
CA MET A 66 -13.74 -3.28 22.77
C MET A 66 -13.92 -4.07 21.45
N ASN A 67 -14.55 -3.49 20.43
CA ASN A 67 -14.67 -4.05 19.06
C ASN A 67 -14.00 -3.14 18.01
N GLY A 68 -13.17 -2.18 18.43
CA GLY A 68 -12.69 -1.12 17.56
C GLY A 68 -11.64 -1.56 16.54
N ARG A 69 -10.86 -2.61 16.83
CA ARG A 69 -9.75 -3.00 15.94
C ARG A 69 -10.22 -3.41 14.55
N GLU A 70 -11.18 -4.33 14.45
CA GLU A 70 -11.69 -4.78 13.15
C GLU A 70 -12.40 -3.65 12.41
N GLN A 71 -13.20 -2.83 13.09
CA GLN A 71 -13.85 -1.66 12.49
C GLN A 71 -12.84 -0.62 12.01
N VAL A 72 -11.77 -0.37 12.76
CA VAL A 72 -10.69 0.54 12.38
C VAL A 72 -9.97 0.02 11.14
N GLN A 73 -9.70 -1.29 11.04
CA GLN A 73 -9.07 -1.85 9.84
C GLN A 73 -10.01 -1.86 8.64
N SER A 74 -11.31 -2.07 8.84
CA SER A 74 -12.34 -1.92 7.81
C SER A 74 -12.35 -0.51 7.23
N CYS A 75 -12.46 0.52 8.08
CA CYS A 75 -12.40 1.92 7.65
C CYS A 75 -11.06 2.26 6.98
N ALA A 76 -9.95 1.68 7.46
CA ALA A 76 -8.63 1.91 6.85
C ALA A 76 -8.52 1.27 5.46
N ALA A 77 -9.03 0.04 5.29
CA ALA A 77 -9.05 -0.65 4.00
C ALA A 77 -9.93 0.10 2.99
N GLU A 78 -11.11 0.58 3.42
CA GLU A 78 -12.00 1.39 2.61
C GLU A 78 -11.38 2.74 2.22
N ALA A 79 -10.82 3.49 3.18
CA ALA A 79 -10.17 4.78 2.93
C ALA A 79 -8.95 4.64 2.00
N GLN A 80 -8.26 3.51 2.07
CA GLN A 80 -7.15 3.17 1.18
C GLN A 80 -7.63 2.60 -0.17
N GLY A 81 -8.92 2.27 -0.33
CA GLY A 81 -9.44 1.65 -1.54
C GLY A 81 -8.85 0.27 -1.82
N ILE A 82 -8.50 -0.48 -0.76
CA ILE A 82 -8.10 -1.89 -0.90
C ILE A 82 -9.32 -2.68 -1.36
N THR A 83 -9.16 -3.51 -2.39
CA THR A 83 -10.25 -4.37 -2.86
C THR A 83 -9.72 -5.71 -3.29
N VAL A 84 -10.40 -6.78 -2.90
CA VAL A 84 -10.09 -8.15 -3.33
C VAL A 84 -11.24 -8.65 -4.19
N LYS A 85 -10.94 -9.23 -5.34
CA LYS A 85 -11.94 -9.72 -6.30
C LYS A 85 -11.54 -11.10 -6.82
N GLU A 86 -12.52 -11.98 -6.94
CA GLU A 86 -12.41 -13.20 -7.73
C GLU A 86 -12.68 -12.89 -9.21
N LYS A 87 -11.91 -13.53 -10.09
CA LYS A 87 -11.94 -13.40 -11.55
C LYS A 87 -11.82 -14.78 -12.18
N SER A 88 -12.13 -14.87 -13.47
CA SER A 88 -12.05 -16.15 -14.20
C SER A 88 -10.63 -16.74 -14.21
N TYR A 89 -9.60 -15.90 -14.09
CA TYR A 89 -8.19 -16.32 -14.07
C TYR A 89 -7.62 -16.46 -12.64
N GLY A 90 -8.44 -16.35 -11.59
CA GLY A 90 -7.98 -16.39 -10.20
C GLY A 90 -8.41 -15.17 -9.39
N TYR A 91 -7.48 -14.48 -8.75
CA TYR A 91 -7.78 -13.37 -7.84
C TYR A 91 -7.05 -12.09 -8.23
N GLU A 92 -7.66 -10.96 -7.86
CA GLU A 92 -7.13 -9.63 -8.07
C GLU A 92 -7.21 -8.84 -6.77
N VAL A 93 -6.06 -8.39 -6.28
CA VAL A 93 -5.93 -7.50 -5.13
C VAL A 93 -5.55 -6.12 -5.65
N ILE A 94 -6.39 -5.13 -5.38
CA ILE A 94 -6.16 -3.73 -5.69
C ILE A 94 -5.65 -3.07 -4.41
N LEU A 95 -4.49 -2.44 -4.49
CA LEU A 95 -3.87 -1.74 -3.38
C LEU A 95 -3.86 -0.22 -3.63
N PRO A 96 -3.97 0.60 -2.57
CA PRO A 96 -3.70 2.04 -2.62
C PRO A 96 -2.32 2.33 -3.19
N HIS A 97 -2.23 3.36 -4.03
CA HIS A 97 -0.99 4.04 -4.38
C HIS A 97 0.12 3.11 -4.94
N LEU A 98 1.29 3.68 -5.23
CA LEU A 98 2.46 2.91 -5.62
C LEU A 98 3.17 2.38 -4.37
N MET A 99 3.64 1.13 -4.41
CA MET A 99 4.42 0.54 -3.32
C MET A 99 5.67 1.37 -3.00
N PRO A 100 6.07 1.44 -1.71
CA PRO A 100 7.14 2.33 -1.27
C PRO A 100 8.50 1.91 -1.81
N LYS A 101 9.48 2.82 -1.73
CA LYS A 101 10.85 2.53 -2.15
C LYS A 101 11.58 1.69 -1.09
N ARG A 102 12.43 0.76 -1.53
CA ARG A 102 13.17 -0.21 -0.69
C ARG A 102 14.10 0.39 0.38
N ASN A 103 14.45 1.68 0.28
CA ASN A 103 15.48 2.31 1.13
C ASN A 103 14.94 3.05 2.37
N HIS A 104 13.67 2.87 2.74
CA HIS A 104 13.11 3.59 3.89
C HIS A 104 12.55 2.65 4.96
N ARG A 105 12.97 2.88 6.20
CA ARG A 105 12.46 2.17 7.40
C ARG A 105 10.94 2.35 7.48
N ASN A 106 10.22 1.23 7.34
CA ASN A 106 8.82 1.01 7.75
C ASN A 106 7.69 1.69 6.93
N HIS A 107 7.78 1.74 5.60
CA HIS A 107 6.72 2.34 4.78
C HIS A 107 5.59 1.39 4.37
N THR A 108 5.70 0.08 4.52
CA THR A 108 4.61 -0.86 4.19
C THR A 108 3.67 -1.10 5.37
N VAL A 109 4.12 -0.83 6.61
CA VAL A 109 3.36 -1.10 7.85
C VAL A 109 1.96 -0.50 7.83
N PHE A 110 1.79 0.69 7.24
CA PHE A 110 0.47 1.33 7.16
C PHE A 110 -0.55 0.56 6.30
N LEU A 111 -0.05 -0.28 5.38
CA LEU A 111 -0.80 -1.09 4.42
C LEU A 111 -1.03 -2.52 4.90
N LEU A 112 -0.10 -3.08 5.68
CA LEU A 112 -0.13 -4.51 6.05
C LEU A 112 -1.39 -4.89 6.84
N GLU A 113 -1.75 -4.12 7.87
CA GLU A 113 -2.92 -4.43 8.70
C GLU A 113 -4.24 -4.27 7.93
N PRO A 114 -4.48 -3.16 7.19
CA PRO A 114 -5.68 -3.03 6.35
C PRO A 114 -5.77 -4.09 5.26
N LEU A 115 -4.64 -4.44 4.62
CA LEU A 115 -4.58 -5.51 3.62
C LEU A 115 -4.94 -6.87 4.23
N THR A 116 -4.34 -7.20 5.37
CA THR A 116 -4.62 -8.46 6.07
C THR A 116 -6.10 -8.55 6.46
N TYR A 117 -6.69 -7.43 6.91
CA TYR A 117 -8.11 -7.38 7.21
C TYR A 117 -8.97 -7.64 5.98
N ALA A 118 -8.73 -6.91 4.88
CA ALA A 118 -9.49 -7.05 3.64
C ALA A 118 -9.42 -8.48 3.07
N LEU A 119 -8.26 -9.14 3.16
CA LEU A 119 -8.10 -10.53 2.75
C LEU A 119 -8.91 -11.49 3.65
N LYS A 120 -8.84 -11.32 4.98
CA LYS A 120 -9.64 -12.15 5.92
C LYS A 120 -11.14 -11.99 5.69
N GLU A 121 -11.60 -10.77 5.50
CA GLU A 121 -13.00 -10.48 5.22
C GLU A 121 -13.43 -11.16 3.92
N PHE A 122 -12.61 -11.04 2.87
CA PHE A 122 -12.86 -11.70 1.58
C PHE A 122 -12.91 -13.23 1.72
N THR A 123 -11.95 -13.86 2.40
CA THR A 123 -11.89 -15.33 2.54
C THR A 123 -12.98 -15.89 3.45
N ALA A 124 -13.53 -15.08 4.35
CA ALA A 124 -14.68 -15.48 5.17
C ALA A 124 -15.97 -15.56 4.32
N ALA A 125 -16.11 -14.68 3.32
CA ALA A 125 -17.25 -14.66 2.41
C ALA A 125 -17.09 -15.59 1.20
N HIS A 126 -15.85 -15.86 0.77
CA HIS A 126 -15.52 -16.64 -0.42
C HIS A 126 -14.53 -17.75 -0.07
N PRO A 127 -14.93 -19.04 -0.10
CA PRO A 127 -14.02 -20.15 0.13
C PRO A 127 -12.90 -20.13 -0.91
N ILE A 128 -11.66 -19.89 -0.46
CA ILE A 128 -10.50 -19.86 -1.34
C ILE A 128 -9.95 -21.27 -1.52
N CYS A 129 -9.83 -21.70 -2.77
CA CYS A 129 -8.96 -22.82 -3.11
C CYS A 129 -7.51 -22.31 -3.20
N ARG A 130 -6.67 -22.73 -2.26
CA ARG A 130 -5.25 -22.38 -2.28
C ARG A 130 -4.57 -23.03 -3.47
N LEU A 131 -3.76 -22.26 -4.17
CA LEU A 131 -3.05 -22.68 -5.36
C LEU A 131 -1.75 -23.40 -4.98
N GLU A 132 -1.51 -24.54 -5.62
CA GLU A 132 -0.21 -25.23 -5.55
C GLU A 132 0.81 -24.55 -6.47
N TYR A 133 0.40 -24.22 -7.70
CA TYR A 133 1.22 -23.45 -8.64
C TYR A 133 0.55 -22.12 -8.93
N ALA A 134 1.30 -21.02 -8.80
CA ALA A 134 0.74 -19.69 -9.00
C ALA A 134 1.70 -18.72 -9.67
N LEU A 135 1.12 -17.86 -10.50
CA LEU A 135 1.70 -16.61 -10.95
C LEU A 135 1.21 -15.48 -10.03
N ILE A 136 2.15 -14.80 -9.38
CA ILE A 136 1.92 -13.53 -8.69
C ILE A 136 2.42 -12.40 -9.57
N TRP A 137 1.51 -11.57 -10.06
CA TRP A 137 1.84 -10.48 -10.97
C TRP A 137 1.52 -9.12 -10.37
N PHE A 138 2.56 -8.36 -10.04
CA PHE A 138 2.47 -6.96 -9.66
C PHE A 138 2.37 -6.08 -10.91
N ILE A 139 1.33 -5.27 -10.98
CA ILE A 139 1.08 -4.29 -12.03
C ILE A 139 1.05 -2.92 -11.37
N TYR A 140 2.04 -2.10 -11.69
CA TYR A 140 2.11 -0.71 -11.26
C TYR A 140 1.44 0.18 -12.30
N GLU A 141 0.40 0.87 -11.89
CA GLU A 141 -0.31 1.84 -12.71
C GLU A 141 0.19 3.23 -12.33
N TYR A 142 0.73 3.95 -13.32
CA TYR A 142 1.10 5.35 -13.18
C TYR A 142 0.12 6.20 -13.99
N THR A 143 -0.21 7.39 -13.49
CA THR A 143 -1.00 8.35 -14.25
C THR A 143 -0.28 8.72 -15.56
N GLU A 144 -1.03 9.03 -16.62
CA GLU A 144 -0.48 9.37 -17.94
C GLU A 144 0.49 10.57 -17.90
N ASP A 145 0.26 11.52 -17.01
CA ASP A 145 1.07 12.72 -16.80
C ASP A 145 2.38 12.47 -16.01
N THR A 146 2.55 11.28 -15.42
CA THR A 146 3.79 10.99 -14.67
C THR A 146 5.00 11.00 -15.62
N PRO A 147 6.06 11.79 -15.36
CA PRO A 147 7.25 11.77 -16.21
C PRO A 147 7.92 10.38 -16.25
N ILE A 148 8.49 10.00 -17.40
CA ILE A 148 9.11 8.66 -17.58
C ILE A 148 10.21 8.40 -16.54
N HIS A 149 11.03 9.40 -16.24
CA HIS A 149 12.10 9.30 -15.24
C HIS A 149 11.58 9.14 -13.79
N CYS A 150 10.28 9.34 -13.55
CA CYS A 150 9.64 9.07 -12.26
C CYS A 150 9.08 7.64 -12.15
N ILE A 151 9.04 6.87 -13.26
CA ILE A 151 8.71 5.45 -13.22
C ILE A 151 9.86 4.72 -12.54
N ARG A 152 9.54 3.97 -11.48
CA ARG A 152 10.54 3.26 -10.68
C ARG A 152 10.91 1.93 -11.32
N ASP A 153 12.20 1.60 -11.25
CA ASP A 153 12.66 0.23 -11.47
C ASP A 153 12.08 -0.71 -10.41
N TYR A 154 11.83 -1.97 -10.77
CA TYR A 154 11.16 -2.93 -9.88
C TYR A 154 12.00 -3.32 -8.66
N ASP A 155 13.32 -3.32 -8.78
CA ASP A 155 14.24 -3.60 -7.67
C ASP A 155 14.22 -2.52 -6.58
N ASN A 156 13.80 -1.31 -6.95
CA ASN A 156 13.63 -0.17 -6.07
C ASN A 156 12.28 -0.17 -5.33
N ILE A 157 11.37 -1.10 -5.63
CA ILE A 157 10.04 -1.17 -5.01
C ILE A 157 10.04 -2.22 -3.89
N GLU A 158 9.50 -1.86 -2.73
CA GLU A 158 9.34 -2.77 -1.60
C GLU A 158 8.02 -3.55 -1.72
N THR A 159 8.11 -4.84 -2.07
CA THR A 159 6.94 -5.72 -2.20
C THR A 159 6.94 -6.90 -1.25
N LYS A 160 8.01 -7.11 -0.47
CA LYS A 160 8.21 -8.40 0.21
C LYS A 160 7.10 -8.68 1.23
N GLU A 161 6.85 -7.75 2.15
CA GLU A 161 5.85 -7.98 3.20
C GLU A 161 4.42 -8.12 2.63
N VAL A 162 4.12 -7.41 1.54
CA VAL A 162 2.83 -7.53 0.83
C VAL A 162 2.70 -8.88 0.15
N LEU A 163 3.76 -9.34 -0.51
CA LEU A 163 3.84 -10.66 -1.14
C LEU A 163 3.67 -11.77 -0.09
N ASP A 164 4.38 -11.70 1.03
CA ASP A 164 4.29 -12.69 2.12
C ASP A 164 2.85 -12.79 2.66
N ILE A 165 2.18 -11.65 2.86
CA ILE A 165 0.77 -11.63 3.26
C ILE A 165 -0.10 -12.31 2.19
N ILE A 166 -0.02 -11.89 0.93
CA ILE A 166 -0.83 -12.46 -0.16
C ILE A 166 -0.62 -13.97 -0.25
N ASN A 167 0.62 -14.42 -0.25
CA ASN A 167 0.96 -15.84 -0.34
C ASN A 167 0.34 -16.66 0.79
N SER A 168 0.33 -16.13 2.02
CA SER A 168 -0.25 -16.83 3.19
C SER A 168 -1.75 -17.12 3.07
N PHE A 169 -2.49 -16.36 2.25
CA PHE A 169 -3.92 -16.57 2.02
C PHE A 169 -4.19 -17.47 0.82
N PHE A 170 -3.47 -17.25 -0.29
CA PHE A 170 -3.82 -17.86 -1.58
C PHE A 170 -2.96 -19.07 -1.96
N LEU A 171 -1.79 -19.28 -1.37
CA LEU A 171 -0.87 -20.35 -1.80
C LEU A 171 -0.77 -21.46 -0.75
N LEU A 172 -0.46 -22.67 -1.23
CA LEU A 172 -0.05 -23.78 -0.37
C LEU A 172 1.43 -23.70 -0.01
N ASP A 173 2.27 -23.31 -0.98
CA ASP A 173 3.72 -23.16 -0.85
C ASP A 173 4.16 -21.92 -1.66
N ASP A 174 4.97 -21.05 -1.07
CA ASP A 174 5.50 -19.84 -1.69
C ASP A 174 6.94 -19.98 -2.20
N GLY A 175 7.48 -21.20 -2.14
CA GLY A 175 8.78 -21.55 -2.69
C GLY A 175 8.84 -21.29 -4.19
N GLY A 176 10.02 -20.87 -4.66
CA GLY A 176 10.26 -20.53 -6.07
C GLY A 176 10.12 -21.70 -7.07
N ALA A 177 9.85 -22.92 -6.60
CA ALA A 177 9.49 -24.06 -7.45
C ALA A 177 8.01 -24.05 -7.88
N PHE A 178 7.17 -23.31 -7.15
CA PHE A 178 5.71 -23.34 -7.23
C PHE A 178 5.12 -21.96 -7.56
N CYS A 179 5.86 -20.89 -7.25
CA CYS A 179 5.42 -19.52 -7.42
C CYS A 179 6.30 -18.75 -8.41
N GLU A 180 5.69 -18.24 -9.47
CA GLU A 180 6.32 -17.30 -10.41
C GLU A 180 5.97 -15.86 -10.02
N LEU A 181 6.97 -14.99 -10.00
CA LEU A 181 6.80 -13.58 -9.63
C LEU A 181 7.07 -12.68 -10.83
N HIS A 182 6.06 -11.91 -11.25
CA HIS A 182 6.13 -11.01 -12.39
C HIS A 182 5.88 -9.57 -11.97
N TYR A 183 6.50 -8.66 -12.72
CA TYR A 183 6.30 -7.22 -12.58
C TYR A 183 5.99 -6.60 -13.93
N SER A 184 5.01 -5.71 -13.96
CA SER A 184 4.74 -4.86 -15.12
C SER A 184 4.38 -3.44 -14.69
N THR A 185 4.54 -2.53 -15.64
CA THR A 185 4.13 -1.13 -15.49
C THR A 185 3.16 -0.82 -16.61
N ARG A 186 2.11 -0.05 -16.31
CA ARG A 186 1.19 0.49 -17.29
C ARG A 186 0.88 1.95 -17.00
N ARG A 187 0.50 2.67 -18.05
CA ARG A 187 -0.09 3.99 -17.93
C ARG A 187 -1.60 3.86 -17.78
N GLY A 188 -2.18 4.70 -16.93
CA GLY A 188 -3.60 4.70 -16.66
C GLY A 188 -4.06 6.02 -16.05
N ASN A 189 -5.25 6.01 -15.46
CA ASN A 189 -5.88 7.22 -14.94
C ASN A 189 -5.58 7.50 -13.46
N ARG A 190 -4.86 6.60 -12.79
CA ARG A 190 -4.54 6.72 -11.36
C ARG A 190 -3.21 6.06 -11.03
N ASN A 191 -2.56 6.54 -9.97
CA ASN A 191 -1.42 5.86 -9.37
C ASN A 191 -1.93 4.72 -8.47
N GLY A 192 -1.44 3.51 -8.67
CA GLY A 192 -1.92 2.35 -7.92
C GLY A 192 -1.12 1.08 -8.16
N THR A 193 -1.34 0.10 -7.30
CA THR A 193 -0.74 -1.23 -7.44
C THR A 193 -1.86 -2.26 -7.53
N ARG A 194 -1.75 -3.16 -8.50
CA ARG A 194 -2.66 -4.28 -8.69
C ARG A 194 -1.85 -5.56 -8.65
N VAL A 195 -2.29 -6.53 -7.86
CA VAL A 195 -1.66 -7.84 -7.74
C VAL A 195 -2.64 -8.87 -8.28
N ILE A 196 -2.22 -9.60 -9.30
CA ILE A 196 -2.96 -10.74 -9.83
C ILE A 196 -2.36 -12.02 -9.26
N ILE A 197 -3.22 -12.93 -8.81
CA ILE A 197 -2.87 -14.26 -8.34
C ILE A 197 -3.60 -15.26 -9.23
N SER A 198 -2.87 -16.06 -9.99
CA SER A 198 -3.47 -16.92 -11.02
C SER A 198 -2.78 -18.29 -11.08
N SER A 199 -3.53 -19.33 -11.40
CA SER A 199 -2.98 -20.65 -11.78
C SER A 199 -2.52 -20.70 -13.23
N ASP A 200 -2.90 -19.73 -14.06
CA ASP A 200 -2.67 -19.73 -15.51
C ASP A 200 -1.30 -19.12 -15.84
N ILE A 201 -0.26 -19.94 -15.62
CA ILE A 201 1.13 -19.59 -15.94
C ILE A 201 1.27 -19.42 -17.46
N GLY A 202 1.70 -18.23 -17.91
CA GLY A 202 2.10 -17.97 -19.30
C GLY A 202 1.07 -17.34 -20.25
N LEU A 203 -0.15 -17.01 -19.82
CA LEU A 203 -1.17 -16.39 -20.70
C LEU A 203 -1.27 -14.85 -20.58
N VAL A 204 -0.63 -14.24 -19.59
CA VAL A 204 -0.79 -12.81 -19.30
C VAL A 204 0.36 -12.00 -19.90
N SER A 205 0.34 -11.79 -21.22
CA SER A 205 1.35 -11.00 -21.92
C SER A 205 1.18 -9.51 -21.62
N CYS A 206 2.27 -8.82 -21.25
CA CYS A 206 2.33 -7.36 -21.16
C CYS A 206 1.85 -6.71 -22.47
N GLN A 207 0.85 -5.84 -22.40
CA GLN A 207 0.53 -4.95 -23.53
C GLN A 207 1.75 -4.06 -23.81
N LYS A 208 2.21 -4.00 -25.06
CA LYS A 208 3.30 -3.12 -25.47
C LYS A 208 2.92 -1.67 -25.15
N ILE A 209 3.75 -1.01 -24.35
CA ILE A 209 3.71 0.45 -24.22
C ILE A 209 4.19 1.00 -25.56
N ASN A 210 3.27 1.51 -26.37
CA ASN A 210 3.63 2.25 -27.58
C ASN A 210 4.26 3.57 -27.12
N GLY A 211 5.58 3.66 -27.17
CA GLY A 211 6.29 4.92 -26.98
C GLY A 211 6.07 5.82 -28.19
N ASN A 212 5.63 7.06 -27.93
CA ASN A 212 5.88 8.20 -28.82
C ASN A 212 7.11 8.93 -28.32
#